data_AF-A0A1H3QQ73-F1
#
_entry.id   AF-A0A1H3QQ73-F1
#
_cell.length_a   1.000
_cell.length_b   1.000
_cell.length_c   1.000
_cell.angle_alpha   90.00
_cell.angle_beta   90.00
_cell.angle_gamma   90.00
#
_symmetry.space_group_name_H-M   'P 1'
#
loop_
_entity.id
_entity.type
_entity.pdbx_description
1 polymer ?
#
loop_
_entity_poly.entity_id
_entity_poly.type
_entity_poly.pdbx_seq_one_letter_code
_entity_poly.pdbx_strand_id
1 'polypeptide(L)'
;MEHKVIMDAFRLFSHLTLKGEAGREEQRRYLAEEDLKALVDDFAEEVSSLVLVSGEGLYLVPKTVESVHHLSNEKMKELYLPKRATNEDLYLMYVAILVFFGQFYDSYQTTEPTRDFLSMEDWLDAMNQRLDSLASMEEDQLRWHELDQQINWLAVLRKWGALDDLNEKVKVQDAKTNSRMSFLNSVRGFLLEQKLVLDIGNKELELTEKARTIVQRYYMDVEYNRNLLEFMFQLSEERNQQQNRQEGQQEEGREEDASHLEGENDQYTV
;
A
#
# COMPACT_ATOMS: atom_id res chain seq x y z
N MET A 1 -16.29 -11.87 -38.46
CA MET A 1 -16.34 -10.67 -37.59
C MET A 1 -16.67 -9.46 -38.46
N GLU A 2 -17.70 -8.68 -38.11
CA GLU A 2 -18.13 -7.52 -38.90
C GLU A 2 -17.12 -6.37 -38.81
N HIS A 3 -16.87 -5.66 -39.93
CA HIS A 3 -15.96 -4.51 -39.99
C HIS A 3 -16.29 -3.43 -38.94
N LYS A 4 -17.58 -3.24 -38.62
CA LYS A 4 -18.03 -2.28 -37.61
C LYS A 4 -17.48 -2.63 -36.22
N VAL A 5 -17.52 -3.90 -35.84
CA VAL A 5 -17.06 -4.38 -34.52
C VAL A 5 -15.56 -4.15 -34.35
N ILE A 6 -14.77 -4.44 -35.39
CA ILE A 6 -13.32 -4.18 -35.40
C ILE A 6 -13.03 -2.68 -35.15
N MET A 7 -13.73 -1.80 -35.85
CA MET A 7 -13.54 -0.36 -35.71
C MET A 7 -14.00 0.17 -34.34
N ASP A 8 -15.06 -0.39 -33.77
CA ASP A 8 -15.55 -0.01 -32.45
C ASP A 8 -14.61 -0.48 -31.33
N ALA A 9 -14.09 -1.71 -31.43
CA ALA A 9 -13.04 -2.21 -30.54
C ALA A 9 -11.77 -1.36 -30.61
N PHE A 10 -11.30 -1.04 -31.82
CA PHE A 10 -10.12 -0.18 -32.00
C PHE A 10 -10.31 1.21 -31.39
N ARG A 11 -11.51 1.80 -31.51
CA ARG A 11 -11.83 3.10 -30.89
C ARG A 11 -11.80 3.02 -29.37
N LEU A 12 -12.38 1.97 -28.78
CA LEU A 12 -12.37 1.79 -27.34
C LEU A 12 -10.94 1.58 -26.82
N PHE A 13 -10.17 0.70 -27.46
CA PHE A 13 -8.76 0.48 -27.12
C PHE A 13 -7.91 1.75 -27.28
N SER A 14 -8.12 2.53 -28.35
CA SER A 14 -7.43 3.80 -28.57
C SER A 14 -7.77 4.82 -27.48
N HIS A 15 -9.04 4.87 -27.05
CA HIS A 15 -9.46 5.72 -25.94
C HIS A 15 -8.76 5.31 -24.64
N LEU A 16 -8.76 4.01 -24.33
CA LEU A 16 -8.07 3.44 -23.17
C LEU A 16 -6.57 3.72 -23.19
N THR A 17 -5.91 3.62 -24.34
CA THR A 17 -4.49 3.95 -24.52
C THR A 17 -4.19 5.43 -24.22
N LEU A 18 -5.07 6.33 -24.65
CA LEU A 18 -4.88 7.77 -24.49
C LEU A 18 -5.26 8.29 -23.10
N LYS A 19 -6.21 7.65 -22.43
CA LYS A 19 -6.78 8.12 -21.16
C LYS A 19 -6.44 7.24 -19.96
N GLY A 20 -6.01 6.00 -20.18
CA GLY A 20 -5.83 4.98 -19.16
C GLY A 20 -7.13 4.38 -18.63
N GLU A 21 -8.28 4.97 -18.96
CA GLU A 21 -9.59 4.58 -18.43
C GLU A 21 -10.73 4.88 -19.41
N ALA A 22 -11.85 4.19 -19.25
CA ALA A 22 -13.12 4.46 -19.93
C ALA A 22 -14.28 4.33 -18.92
N GLY A 23 -15.38 5.05 -19.16
CA GLY A 23 -16.47 5.15 -18.20
C GLY A 23 -17.42 3.94 -18.18
N ARG A 24 -18.48 4.06 -17.37
CA ARG A 24 -19.50 3.01 -17.19
C ARG A 24 -20.26 2.65 -18.47
N GLU A 25 -20.40 3.57 -19.42
CA GLU A 25 -21.09 3.26 -20.69
C GLU A 25 -20.24 2.35 -21.56
N GLU A 26 -18.96 2.67 -21.72
CA GLU A 26 -17.98 1.85 -22.43
C GLU A 26 -17.81 0.49 -21.74
N GLN A 27 -17.78 0.47 -20.41
CA GLN A 27 -17.78 -0.77 -19.63
C GLN A 27 -18.99 -1.65 -19.91
N ARG A 28 -20.21 -1.08 -19.89
CA ARG A 28 -21.43 -1.84 -20.19
C ARG A 28 -21.36 -2.49 -21.56
N ARG A 29 -20.92 -1.74 -22.56
CA ARG A 29 -20.75 -2.26 -23.93
C ARG A 29 -19.69 -3.35 -24.00
N TYR A 30 -18.53 -3.12 -23.38
CA TYR A 30 -17.45 -4.10 -23.29
C TYR A 30 -17.89 -5.42 -22.62
N LEU A 31 -18.74 -5.35 -21.59
CA LEU A 31 -19.27 -6.56 -20.93
C LEU A 31 -20.40 -7.25 -21.72
N ALA A 32 -21.16 -6.51 -22.53
CA ALA A 32 -22.31 -7.04 -23.26
C ALA A 32 -21.97 -7.59 -24.66
N GLU A 33 -20.95 -7.02 -25.32
CA GLU A 33 -20.58 -7.34 -26.69
C GLU A 33 -19.32 -8.24 -26.72
N GLU A 34 -19.49 -9.57 -26.79
CA GLU A 34 -18.39 -10.56 -26.68
C GLU A 34 -17.28 -10.36 -27.74
N ASP A 35 -17.65 -10.15 -29.01
CA ASP A 35 -16.67 -9.91 -30.08
C ASP A 35 -15.87 -8.62 -29.87
N LEU A 36 -16.51 -7.57 -29.34
CA LEU A 36 -15.84 -6.31 -29.01
C LEU A 36 -14.88 -6.51 -27.85
N LYS A 37 -15.31 -7.22 -26.80
CA LYS A 37 -14.50 -7.55 -25.64
C LYS A 37 -13.22 -8.29 -26.06
N ALA A 38 -13.38 -9.37 -26.83
CA ALA A 38 -12.27 -10.21 -27.27
C ALA A 38 -11.23 -9.41 -28.06
N LEU A 39 -11.67 -8.57 -29.01
CA LEU A 39 -10.76 -7.73 -29.78
C LEU A 39 -10.04 -6.68 -28.92
N VAL A 40 -10.74 -6.04 -27.99
CA VAL A 40 -10.12 -5.05 -27.10
C VAL A 40 -9.07 -5.71 -26.21
N ASP A 41 -9.35 -6.92 -25.73
CA ASP A 41 -8.39 -7.72 -24.96
C ASP A 41 -7.18 -8.12 -25.80
N ASP A 42 -7.39 -8.59 -27.03
CA ASP A 42 -6.30 -8.93 -27.97
C ASP A 42 -5.41 -7.70 -28.23
N PHE A 43 -6.01 -6.53 -28.47
CA PHE A 43 -5.23 -5.30 -28.67
C PHE A 43 -4.46 -4.88 -27.43
N ALA A 44 -5.05 -5.03 -26.24
CA ALA A 44 -4.35 -4.76 -24.98
C ALA A 44 -3.19 -5.73 -24.75
N GLU A 45 -3.38 -7.01 -25.06
CA GLU A 45 -2.38 -8.07 -24.95
C GLU A 45 -1.15 -7.79 -25.83
N GLU A 46 -1.38 -7.38 -27.10
CA GLU A 46 -0.31 -7.02 -28.05
C GLU A 46 0.60 -5.88 -27.57
N VAL A 47 0.09 -5.02 -26.67
CA VAL A 47 0.87 -3.93 -26.06
C VAL A 47 1.26 -4.24 -24.61
N SER A 48 1.28 -5.51 -24.23
CA SER A 48 1.61 -6.01 -22.89
C SER A 48 0.80 -5.34 -21.77
N SER A 49 -0.47 -5.05 -22.05
CA SER A 49 -1.43 -4.49 -21.11
C SER A 49 -2.62 -5.44 -20.92
N LEU A 50 -3.48 -5.12 -19.96
CA LEU A 50 -4.76 -5.78 -19.76
C LEU A 50 -5.87 -4.76 -19.55
N VAL A 51 -7.10 -5.14 -19.85
CA VAL A 51 -8.29 -4.36 -19.50
C VAL A 51 -8.84 -4.87 -18.17
N LEU A 52 -8.79 -4.01 -17.16
CA LEU A 52 -9.34 -4.25 -15.84
C LEU A 52 -10.74 -3.63 -15.76
N VAL A 53 -11.71 -4.44 -15.35
CA VAL A 53 -13.10 -4.03 -15.17
C VAL A 53 -13.31 -3.74 -13.70
N SER A 54 -13.83 -2.54 -13.39
CA SER A 54 -14.18 -2.12 -12.02
C SER A 54 -15.57 -1.48 -12.02
N GLY A 55 -16.23 -1.31 -10.88
CA GLY A 55 -17.55 -0.67 -10.79
C GLY A 55 -17.60 0.79 -11.32
N GLU A 56 -16.45 1.42 -11.46
CA GLU A 56 -16.28 2.78 -11.99
C GLU A 56 -16.13 2.82 -13.52
N GLY A 57 -15.68 1.73 -14.15
CA GLY A 57 -15.39 1.70 -15.57
C GLY A 57 -14.36 0.64 -15.98
N LEU A 58 -13.68 0.90 -17.09
CA LEU A 58 -12.56 0.11 -17.60
C LEU A 58 -11.25 0.83 -17.35
N TYR A 59 -10.19 0.08 -17.06
CA TYR A 59 -8.84 0.60 -16.86
C TYR A 59 -7.85 -0.20 -17.70
N LEU A 60 -6.94 0.47 -18.39
CA LEU A 60 -5.84 -0.19 -19.09
C LEU A 60 -4.62 -0.25 -18.17
N VAL A 61 -4.22 -1.45 -17.78
CA VAL A 61 -3.13 -1.67 -16.81
C VAL A 61 -1.96 -2.37 -17.50
N PRO A 62 -0.73 -1.84 -17.42
CA PRO A 62 0.47 -2.54 -17.91
C PRO A 62 0.67 -3.86 -17.16
N LYS A 63 0.99 -4.94 -17.87
CA LYS A 63 1.37 -6.24 -17.27
C LYS A 63 2.85 -6.36 -17.00
N THR A 64 3.66 -5.76 -17.87
CA THR A 64 5.13 -5.88 -17.84
C THR A 64 5.78 -4.53 -18.10
N VAL A 65 7.08 -4.47 -17.87
CA VAL A 65 7.93 -3.32 -18.20
C VAL A 65 8.03 -3.06 -19.72
N GLU A 66 7.61 -4.03 -20.54
CA GLU A 66 7.65 -3.93 -22.00
C GLU A 66 6.44 -3.18 -22.57
N SER A 67 5.40 -2.99 -21.77
CA SER A 67 4.24 -2.21 -22.18
C SER A 67 4.62 -0.76 -22.46
N VAL A 68 4.11 -0.21 -23.55
CA VAL A 68 4.24 1.23 -23.87
C VAL A 68 3.57 2.14 -22.82
N HIS A 69 2.70 1.55 -21.98
CA HIS A 69 2.00 2.22 -20.89
C HIS A 69 2.75 2.09 -19.56
N HIS A 70 3.90 1.40 -19.52
CA HIS A 70 4.70 1.23 -18.32
C HIS A 70 5.28 2.58 -17.86
N LEU A 71 5.08 2.89 -16.58
CA LEU A 71 5.72 4.02 -15.94
C LEU A 71 7.10 3.59 -15.43
N SER A 72 8.17 4.10 -16.07
CA SER A 72 9.54 3.74 -15.69
C SER A 72 9.91 4.22 -14.29
N ASN A 73 10.87 3.54 -13.66
CA ASN A 73 11.44 3.92 -12.38
C ASN A 73 11.96 5.37 -12.40
N GLU A 74 12.65 5.76 -13.48
CA GLU A 74 13.14 7.13 -13.69
C GLU A 74 12.00 8.13 -13.68
N LYS A 75 10.89 7.81 -14.36
CA LYS A 75 9.74 8.70 -14.43
C LYS A 75 9.02 8.80 -13.10
N MET A 76 8.87 7.70 -12.37
CA MET A 76 8.31 7.70 -11.01
C MET A 76 9.15 8.57 -10.06
N LYS A 77 10.47 8.40 -10.08
CA LYS A 77 11.39 9.23 -9.29
C LYS A 77 11.28 10.71 -9.64
N GLU A 78 11.20 11.04 -10.93
CA GLU A 78 11.10 12.43 -11.41
C GLU A 78 9.79 13.10 -10.96
N LEU A 79 8.67 12.39 -11.05
CA LEU A 79 7.35 12.94 -10.78
C LEU A 79 7.02 13.02 -9.28
N TYR A 80 7.41 12.01 -8.50
CA TYR A 80 6.88 11.81 -7.14
C TYR A 80 7.89 11.95 -6.03
N LEU A 81 9.19 11.82 -6.32
CA LEU A 81 10.24 11.82 -5.30
C LEU A 81 11.12 13.08 -5.37
N PRO A 82 11.84 13.42 -4.29
CA PRO A 82 12.75 14.54 -4.30
C PRO A 82 13.81 14.45 -5.41
N LYS A 83 14.33 15.62 -5.84
CA LYS A 83 15.41 15.67 -6.82
C LYS A 83 16.59 14.80 -6.37
N ARG A 84 17.11 13.97 -7.30
CA ARG A 84 18.18 12.97 -7.07
C ARG A 84 17.77 11.76 -6.24
N ALA A 85 16.48 11.44 -6.20
CA ALA A 85 16.02 10.15 -5.68
C ALA A 85 16.75 8.98 -6.36
N THR A 86 17.08 8.00 -5.54
CA THR A 86 17.74 6.74 -5.91
C THR A 86 16.69 5.63 -6.05
N ASN A 87 17.09 4.47 -6.59
CA ASN A 87 16.18 3.32 -6.63
C ASN A 87 15.79 2.82 -5.23
N GLU A 88 16.63 3.05 -4.23
CA GLU A 88 16.31 2.72 -2.84
C GLU A 88 15.16 3.57 -2.29
N ASP A 89 15.08 4.85 -2.68
CA ASP A 89 13.93 5.72 -2.32
C ASP A 89 12.64 5.23 -2.99
N LEU A 90 12.76 4.70 -4.22
CA LEU A 90 11.65 4.10 -4.94
C LEU A 90 11.19 2.77 -4.31
N TYR A 91 12.12 1.93 -3.86
CA TYR A 91 11.77 0.71 -3.12
C TYR A 91 11.08 1.02 -1.78
N LEU A 92 11.54 2.05 -1.07
CA LEU A 92 10.84 2.53 0.13
C LEU A 92 9.41 3.01 -0.21
N MET A 93 9.21 3.65 -1.37
CA MET A 93 7.88 4.06 -1.82
C MET A 93 6.98 2.85 -2.08
N TYR A 94 7.50 1.80 -2.71
CA TYR A 94 6.75 0.56 -2.91
C TYR A 94 6.37 -0.09 -1.58
N VAL A 95 7.31 -0.22 -0.64
CA VAL A 95 7.02 -0.74 0.70
C VAL A 95 5.94 0.09 1.38
N ALA A 96 6.00 1.42 1.31
CA ALA A 96 4.96 2.28 1.88
C ALA A 96 3.57 2.02 1.27
N ILE A 97 3.49 1.79 -0.04
CA ILE A 97 2.25 1.44 -0.75
C ILE A 97 1.72 0.07 -0.28
N LEU A 98 2.60 -0.94 -0.17
CA LEU A 98 2.23 -2.27 0.33
C LEU A 98 1.69 -2.19 1.76
N VAL A 99 2.39 -1.43 2.61
CA VAL A 99 1.97 -1.15 3.99
C VAL A 99 0.59 -0.49 3.99
N PHE A 100 0.39 0.54 3.17
CA PHE A 100 -0.88 1.24 3.08
C PHE A 100 -2.03 0.29 2.76
N PHE A 101 -1.92 -0.47 1.65
CA PHE A 101 -2.98 -1.42 1.27
C PHE A 101 -3.18 -2.49 2.33
N GLY A 102 -2.10 -3.03 2.90
CA GLY A 102 -2.17 -4.02 3.99
C GLY A 102 -2.77 -3.51 5.30
N GLN A 103 -3.15 -2.23 5.43
CA GLN A 103 -3.94 -1.74 6.56
C GLN A 103 -5.46 -1.88 6.34
N PHE A 104 -5.88 -2.11 5.09
CA PHE A 104 -7.29 -2.30 4.73
C PHE A 104 -7.71 -3.77 4.76
N TYR A 105 -6.77 -4.71 4.85
CA TYR A 105 -7.04 -6.15 4.84
C TYR A 105 -6.44 -6.75 6.11
N ASP A 106 -7.17 -7.62 6.79
CA ASP A 106 -6.76 -8.28 8.02
C ASP A 106 -5.99 -9.60 7.77
N SER A 107 -6.11 -10.16 6.57
CA SER A 107 -5.37 -11.34 6.14
C SER A 107 -5.20 -11.40 4.62
N TYR A 108 -4.28 -12.23 4.14
CA TYR A 108 -4.15 -12.57 2.71
C TYR A 108 -5.31 -13.41 2.17
N GLN A 109 -6.29 -13.79 3.01
CA GLN A 109 -7.49 -14.53 2.59
C GLN A 109 -8.72 -13.61 2.46
N THR A 110 -8.63 -12.37 2.95
CA THR A 110 -9.78 -11.46 3.02
C THR A 110 -9.87 -10.64 1.75
N THR A 111 -10.84 -10.96 0.90
CA THR A 111 -11.02 -10.28 -0.39
C THR A 111 -11.62 -8.88 -0.27
N GLU A 112 -12.31 -8.58 0.82
CA GLU A 112 -12.94 -7.29 1.07
C GLU A 112 -12.17 -6.47 2.10
N PRO A 113 -12.07 -5.13 1.93
CA PRO A 113 -11.51 -4.27 2.95
C PRO A 113 -12.25 -4.40 4.30
N THR A 114 -11.52 -4.49 5.40
CA THR A 114 -12.05 -4.52 6.77
C THR A 114 -12.04 -3.14 7.44
N ARG A 115 -11.46 -2.14 6.76
CA ARG A 115 -11.36 -0.76 7.20
C ARG A 115 -11.86 0.17 6.09
N ASP A 116 -12.64 1.18 6.45
CA ASP A 116 -13.21 2.12 5.47
C ASP A 116 -12.20 3.20 5.04
N PHE A 117 -11.43 3.73 5.99
CA PHE A 117 -10.46 4.81 5.74
C PHE A 117 -9.24 4.70 6.65
N LEU A 118 -8.09 5.21 6.19
CA LEU A 118 -6.83 5.24 6.93
C LEU A 118 -6.32 6.68 7.05
N SER A 119 -6.01 7.13 8.26
CA SER A 119 -5.39 8.43 8.47
C SER A 119 -3.90 8.41 8.12
N MET A 120 -3.34 9.55 7.74
CA MET A 120 -1.90 9.68 7.50
C MET A 120 -1.05 9.35 8.75
N GLU A 121 -1.58 9.61 9.95
CA GLU A 121 -0.92 9.30 11.22
C GLU A 121 -0.91 7.79 11.48
N ASP A 122 -2.04 7.12 11.31
CA ASP A 122 -2.10 5.66 11.42
C ASP A 122 -1.22 4.96 10.37
N TRP A 123 -1.11 5.53 9.16
CA TRP A 123 -0.21 5.01 8.15
C TRP A 123 1.26 5.18 8.54
N LEU A 124 1.63 6.32 9.12
CA LEU A 124 2.97 6.54 9.65
C LEU A 124 3.29 5.55 10.77
N ASP A 125 2.36 5.34 11.69
CA ASP A 125 2.52 4.39 12.79
C ASP A 125 2.64 2.95 12.26
N ALA A 126 1.81 2.56 11.29
CA ALA A 126 1.93 1.26 10.63
C ALA A 126 3.30 1.06 9.95
N MET A 127 3.82 2.10 9.30
CA MET A 127 5.17 2.06 8.70
C MET A 127 6.25 1.86 9.76
N ASN A 128 6.24 2.69 10.80
CA ASN A 128 7.18 2.57 11.91
C ASN A 128 7.10 1.18 12.55
N GLN A 129 5.88 0.71 12.78
CA GLN A 129 5.65 -0.57 13.43
C GLN A 129 6.31 -1.72 12.67
N ARG A 130 6.09 -1.77 11.36
CA ARG A 130 6.58 -2.84 10.48
C ARG A 130 8.08 -2.78 10.28
N LEU A 131 8.64 -1.57 10.10
CA LEU A 131 10.07 -1.41 9.86
C LEU A 131 10.91 -1.64 11.12
N ASP A 132 10.40 -1.29 12.31
CA ASP A 132 11.03 -1.68 13.56
C ASP A 132 11.01 -3.22 13.77
N SER A 133 9.88 -3.89 13.47
CA SER A 133 9.80 -5.36 13.55
C SER A 133 10.78 -6.03 12.59
N LEU A 134 10.97 -5.45 11.40
CA LEU A 134 11.97 -5.89 10.44
C LEU A 134 13.39 -5.64 10.93
N ALA A 135 13.64 -4.51 11.59
CA ALA A 135 14.95 -4.14 12.13
C ALA A 135 15.36 -4.99 13.35
N SER A 136 14.41 -5.60 14.05
CA SER A 136 14.69 -6.50 15.18
C SER A 136 14.96 -7.96 14.78
N MET A 137 14.82 -8.30 13.49
CA MET A 137 15.14 -9.62 12.98
C MET A 137 16.65 -9.86 12.96
N GLU A 138 17.04 -11.13 13.15
CA GLU A 138 18.44 -11.55 13.00
C GLU A 138 18.91 -11.34 11.54
N GLU A 139 20.16 -10.90 11.36
CA GLU A 139 20.70 -10.50 10.04
C GLU A 139 20.60 -11.63 8.99
N ASP A 140 20.77 -12.88 9.42
CA ASP A 140 20.68 -14.05 8.53
C ASP A 140 19.23 -14.32 8.08
N GLN A 141 18.23 -14.06 8.93
CA GLN A 141 16.82 -14.14 8.54
C GLN A 141 16.48 -13.01 7.58
N LEU A 142 16.94 -11.78 7.86
CA LEU A 142 16.72 -10.63 7.00
C LEU A 142 17.30 -10.86 5.60
N ARG A 143 18.54 -11.37 5.51
CA ARG A 143 19.17 -11.74 4.22
C ARG A 143 18.40 -12.82 3.47
N TRP A 144 17.82 -13.79 4.17
CA TRP A 144 16.99 -14.82 3.54
C TRP A 144 15.74 -14.19 2.90
N HIS A 145 15.03 -13.31 3.62
CA HIS A 145 13.88 -12.58 3.10
C HIS A 145 14.25 -11.66 1.92
N GLU A 146 15.41 -11.01 1.94
CA GLU A 146 15.87 -10.18 0.81
C GLU A 146 16.02 -11.01 -0.48
N LEU A 147 16.53 -12.23 -0.37
CA LEU A 147 16.72 -13.14 -1.51
C LEU A 147 15.38 -13.71 -2.01
N ASP A 148 14.52 -14.16 -1.10
CA ASP A 148 13.24 -14.78 -1.43
C ASP A 148 12.29 -13.77 -2.10
N GLN A 149 12.20 -12.55 -1.55
CA GLN A 149 11.23 -11.54 -1.97
C GLN A 149 11.80 -10.57 -3.00
N GLN A 150 13.11 -10.64 -3.28
CA GLN A 150 13.83 -9.71 -4.18
C GLN A 150 13.71 -8.24 -3.76
N ILE A 151 13.60 -7.98 -2.45
CA ILE A 151 13.55 -6.63 -1.86
C ILE A 151 14.82 -6.41 -1.04
N ASN A 152 15.47 -5.27 -1.23
CA ASN A 152 16.62 -4.86 -0.41
C ASN A 152 16.12 -4.21 0.89
N TRP A 153 15.73 -5.03 1.85
CA TRP A 153 15.23 -4.61 3.15
C TRP A 153 16.23 -3.75 3.93
N LEU A 154 17.52 -4.03 3.83
CA LEU A 154 18.56 -3.21 4.46
C LEU A 154 18.56 -1.78 3.90
N ALA A 155 18.40 -1.60 2.59
CA ALA A 155 18.27 -0.29 1.98
C ALA A 155 16.98 0.41 2.43
N VAL A 156 15.86 -0.32 2.51
CA VAL A 156 14.58 0.21 3.00
C VAL A 156 14.72 0.73 4.43
N LEU A 157 15.27 -0.07 5.34
CA LEU A 157 15.52 0.31 6.74
C LEU A 157 16.44 1.53 6.83
N ARG A 158 17.56 1.52 6.09
CA ARG A 158 18.50 2.66 6.05
C ARG A 158 17.83 3.93 5.57
N LYS A 159 17.02 3.85 4.52
CA LYS A 159 16.30 5.02 3.97
C LYS A 159 15.26 5.55 4.93
N TRP A 160 14.46 4.68 5.54
CA TRP A 160 13.46 5.07 6.53
C TRP A 160 14.08 5.68 7.79
N GLY A 161 15.19 5.12 8.27
CA GLY A 161 15.92 5.62 9.43
C GLY A 161 16.67 6.94 9.17
N ALA A 162 16.98 7.25 7.92
CA ALA A 162 17.60 8.53 7.54
C ALA A 162 16.59 9.67 7.34
N LEU A 163 15.29 9.36 7.31
CA LEU A 163 14.24 10.37 7.37
C LEU A 163 14.11 10.85 8.80
N ASP A 164 14.15 12.17 9.02
CA ASP A 164 14.02 12.73 10.35
C ASP A 164 12.64 12.38 10.90
N ASP A 165 12.62 11.81 12.10
CA ASP A 165 11.41 11.46 12.83
C ASP A 165 10.68 12.69 13.41
N LEU A 166 11.20 13.90 13.13
CA LEU A 166 10.91 15.19 13.79
C LEU A 166 9.63 15.14 14.63
N ASN A 167 9.82 14.78 15.90
CA ASN A 167 8.90 15.03 16.99
C ASN A 167 8.28 16.42 16.79
N GLU A 168 6.95 16.52 16.79
CA GLU A 168 6.14 17.73 16.68
C GLU A 168 6.37 18.79 17.79
N LYS A 169 7.51 18.77 18.49
CA LYS A 169 7.82 19.64 19.63
C LYS A 169 9.02 20.57 19.43
N VAL A 170 9.42 20.88 18.19
CA VAL A 170 10.48 21.89 17.95
C VAL A 170 9.93 23.09 17.19
N LYS A 171 9.83 24.21 17.91
CA LYS A 171 9.46 25.55 17.40
C LYS A 171 10.62 26.22 16.65
N VAL A 172 11.19 25.62 15.61
CA VAL A 172 11.96 26.38 14.60
C VAL A 172 11.88 25.64 13.27
N GLN A 173 11.19 26.24 12.30
CA GLN A 173 11.14 25.78 10.92
C GLN A 173 12.44 26.18 10.23
N ASP A 174 13.20 25.19 9.76
CA ASP A 174 14.08 25.37 8.59
C ASP A 174 13.54 24.52 7.45
N ALA A 175 13.21 25.21 6.37
CA ALA A 175 12.51 24.70 5.21
C ALA A 175 13.42 23.80 4.35
N LYS A 176 13.47 22.51 4.69
CA LYS A 176 13.73 21.35 3.81
C LYS A 176 13.44 20.06 4.58
N THR A 177 12.16 19.84 4.86
CA THR A 177 11.63 18.69 5.61
C THR A 177 11.90 17.36 4.87
N ASN A 178 12.99 16.67 5.23
CA ASN A 178 13.19 15.26 4.89
C ASN A 178 12.57 14.37 5.98
N SER A 179 11.30 14.61 6.34
CA SER A 179 10.60 13.85 7.39
C SER A 179 9.83 12.66 6.84
N ARG A 180 9.60 11.65 7.68
CA ARG A 180 8.77 10.47 7.34
C ARG A 180 7.39 10.87 6.83
N MET A 181 6.74 11.83 7.49
CA MET A 181 5.44 12.36 7.06
C MET A 181 5.52 13.07 5.70
N SER A 182 6.58 13.82 5.41
CA SER A 182 6.75 14.44 4.09
C SER A 182 6.92 13.39 2.99
N PHE A 183 7.65 12.32 3.29
CA PHE A 183 7.80 11.18 2.37
C PHE A 183 6.45 10.50 2.11
N LEU A 184 5.67 10.18 3.15
CA LEU A 184 4.34 9.58 2.98
C LEU A 184 3.38 10.49 2.20
N ASN A 185 3.49 11.81 2.34
CA ASN A 185 2.72 12.74 1.52
C ASN A 185 3.08 12.66 0.03
N SER A 186 4.35 12.43 -0.32
CA SER A 186 4.75 12.13 -1.70
C SER A 186 4.10 10.84 -2.21
N VAL A 187 4.10 9.78 -1.39
CA VAL A 187 3.46 8.50 -1.74
C VAL A 187 1.93 8.68 -1.89
N ARG A 188 1.28 9.41 -0.99
CA ARG A 188 -0.13 9.80 -1.09
C ARG A 188 -0.40 10.54 -2.42
N GLY A 189 0.48 11.45 -2.82
CA GLY A 189 0.36 12.18 -4.09
C GLY A 189 0.33 11.23 -5.30
N PHE A 190 1.22 10.23 -5.32
CA PHE A 190 1.20 9.18 -6.33
C PHE A 190 -0.13 8.41 -6.32
N LEU A 191 -0.57 7.93 -5.15
CA LEU A 191 -1.81 7.14 -5.03
C LEU A 191 -3.05 7.92 -5.50
N LEU A 192 -3.12 9.22 -5.19
CA LEU A 192 -4.21 10.11 -5.64
C LEU A 192 -4.18 10.32 -7.16
N GLU A 193 -3.02 10.60 -7.74
CA GLU A 193 -2.89 10.81 -9.19
C GLU A 193 -3.23 9.54 -9.98
N GLN A 194 -2.84 8.37 -9.44
CA GLN A 194 -3.19 7.07 -10.02
C GLN A 194 -4.64 6.64 -9.74
N LYS A 195 -5.42 7.45 -9.00
CA LYS A 195 -6.80 7.17 -8.59
C LYS A 195 -6.94 5.85 -7.84
N LEU A 196 -5.96 5.54 -7.00
CA LEU A 196 -5.98 4.36 -6.14
C LEU A 196 -6.61 4.67 -4.77
N VAL A 197 -6.61 5.94 -4.39
CA VAL A 197 -7.23 6.41 -3.16
C VAL A 197 -8.05 7.67 -3.40
N LEU A 198 -9.00 7.94 -2.51
CA LEU A 198 -9.73 9.20 -2.38
C LEU A 198 -9.28 9.89 -1.09
N ASP A 199 -9.12 11.21 -1.14
CA ASP A 199 -9.00 12.03 0.07
C ASP A 199 -10.41 12.43 0.51
N ILE A 200 -10.82 11.93 1.69
CA ILE A 200 -12.15 12.17 2.25
C ILE A 200 -12.18 13.32 3.27
N GLY A 201 -11.08 14.06 3.40
CA GLY A 201 -10.88 15.10 4.40
C GLY A 201 -10.11 14.58 5.62
N ASN A 202 -9.80 15.48 6.56
CA ASN A 202 -9.14 15.15 7.84
C ASN A 202 -7.83 14.35 7.73
N LYS A 203 -7.13 14.42 6.58
CA LYS A 203 -5.95 13.59 6.26
C LYS A 203 -6.27 12.08 6.24
N GLU A 204 -7.48 11.71 5.88
CA GLU A 204 -7.94 10.33 5.75
C GLU A 204 -8.05 9.93 4.28
N LEU A 205 -7.69 8.68 4.00
CA LEU A 205 -7.68 8.10 2.67
C LEU A 205 -8.57 6.86 2.62
N GLU A 206 -9.38 6.75 1.57
CA GLU A 206 -10.23 5.59 1.27
C GLU A 206 -9.77 4.92 -0.03
N LEU A 207 -9.92 3.60 -0.15
CA LEU A 207 -9.63 2.86 -1.39
C LEU A 207 -10.71 3.10 -2.46
N THR A 208 -10.27 3.39 -3.69
CA THR A 208 -11.18 3.38 -4.85
C THR A 208 -11.57 1.97 -5.25
N GLU A 209 -12.66 1.81 -6.02
CA GLU A 209 -13.04 0.51 -6.58
C GLU A 209 -11.98 -0.03 -7.55
N LYS A 210 -11.26 0.87 -8.24
CA LYS A 210 -10.08 0.53 -9.04
C LYS A 210 -9.02 -0.16 -8.18
N ALA A 211 -8.65 0.43 -7.05
CA ALA A 211 -7.66 -0.14 -6.14
C ALA A 211 -8.11 -1.48 -5.57
N ARG A 212 -9.36 -1.57 -5.09
CA ARG A 212 -9.93 -2.83 -4.57
C ARG A 212 -9.83 -3.95 -5.60
N THR A 213 -10.19 -3.67 -6.85
CA THR A 213 -10.11 -4.64 -7.95
C THR A 213 -8.66 -5.05 -8.25
N ILE A 214 -7.71 -4.10 -8.27
CA ILE A 214 -6.29 -4.39 -8.49
C ILE A 214 -5.75 -5.26 -7.35
N VAL A 215 -6.07 -4.92 -6.10
CA VAL A 215 -5.61 -5.67 -4.93
C VAL A 215 -6.18 -7.09 -4.96
N GLN A 216 -7.50 -7.25 -5.15
CA GLN A 216 -8.13 -8.57 -5.26
C GLN A 216 -7.52 -9.44 -6.38
N ARG A 217 -7.18 -8.83 -7.52
CA ARG A 217 -6.70 -9.56 -8.69
C ARG A 217 -5.20 -9.86 -8.70
N TYR A 218 -4.38 -8.98 -8.13
CA TYR A 218 -2.91 -9.08 -8.23
C TYR A 218 -2.23 -9.23 -6.89
N TYR A 219 -2.80 -8.66 -5.83
CA TYR A 219 -2.23 -8.72 -4.49
C TYR A 219 -2.63 -10.03 -3.81
N MET A 220 -3.91 -10.39 -3.90
CA MET A 220 -4.47 -11.58 -3.23
C MET A 220 -4.30 -12.87 -4.05
N ASP A 221 -3.81 -12.75 -5.28
CA ASP A 221 -3.48 -13.93 -6.10
C ASP A 221 -2.21 -14.60 -5.57
N VAL A 222 -2.42 -15.81 -5.05
CA VAL A 222 -1.46 -16.63 -4.31
C VAL A 222 -0.23 -16.99 -5.14
N GLU A 223 -0.31 -16.95 -6.47
CA GLU A 223 0.84 -17.28 -7.34
C GLU A 223 1.91 -16.19 -7.40
N TYR A 224 1.59 -14.92 -7.13
CA TYR A 224 2.52 -13.80 -7.40
C TYR A 224 3.13 -13.15 -6.15
N ASN A 225 2.37 -12.96 -5.07
CA ASN A 225 2.80 -12.10 -3.95
C ASN A 225 2.80 -12.76 -2.57
N ARG A 226 2.47 -14.05 -2.48
CA ARG A 226 2.23 -14.76 -1.21
C ARG A 226 3.30 -14.54 -0.14
N ASN A 227 4.57 -14.77 -0.48
CA ASN A 227 5.66 -14.72 0.51
C ASN A 227 5.90 -13.31 1.05
N LEU A 228 5.70 -12.28 0.22
CA LEU A 228 5.84 -10.89 0.63
C LEU A 228 4.69 -10.48 1.55
N LEU A 229 3.45 -10.89 1.21
CA LEU A 229 2.28 -10.51 1.99
C LEU A 229 2.20 -11.24 3.32
N GLU A 230 2.39 -12.56 3.31
CA GLU A 230 2.45 -13.35 4.54
C GLU A 230 3.49 -12.77 5.49
N PHE A 231 4.66 -12.42 4.98
CA PHE A 231 5.71 -11.77 5.77
C PHE A 231 5.28 -10.42 6.34
N MET A 232 4.70 -9.54 5.52
CA MET A 232 4.23 -8.22 5.98
C MET A 232 3.09 -8.33 7.01
N PHE A 233 2.22 -9.34 6.90
CA PHE A 233 1.17 -9.62 7.87
C PHE A 233 1.71 -10.21 9.18
N GLN A 234 2.65 -11.17 9.09
CA GLN A 234 3.32 -11.74 10.25
C GLN A 234 4.01 -10.67 11.10
N LEU A 235 4.70 -9.72 10.47
CA LEU A 235 5.35 -8.59 11.15
C LEU A 235 4.36 -7.74 11.97
N SER A 236 3.11 -7.60 11.50
CA SER A 236 2.07 -6.89 12.26
C SER A 236 1.47 -7.72 13.39
N GLU A 237 1.21 -9.02 13.18
CA GLU A 237 0.63 -9.89 14.21
C GLU A 237 1.59 -10.09 15.40
N GLU A 238 2.87 -10.34 15.13
CA GLU A 238 3.87 -10.57 16.18
C GLU A 238 4.00 -9.36 17.10
N ARG A 239 3.94 -8.15 16.56
CA ARG A 239 4.03 -6.92 17.34
C ARG A 239 2.75 -6.61 18.11
N ASN A 240 1.57 -6.83 17.53
CA ASN A 240 0.29 -6.72 18.26
C ASN A 240 0.26 -7.68 19.45
N GLN A 241 0.74 -8.91 19.28
CA GLN A 241 0.86 -9.87 20.37
C GLN A 241 1.91 -9.44 21.42
N GLN A 242 2.98 -8.77 21.03
CA GLN A 242 3.97 -8.23 21.98
C GLN A 242 3.41 -7.03 22.76
N GLN A 243 2.69 -6.10 22.11
CA GLN A 243 2.05 -4.97 22.76
C GLN A 243 0.97 -5.43 23.75
N ASN A 244 0.06 -6.31 23.33
CA ASN A 244 -0.98 -6.86 24.22
C ASN A 244 -0.39 -7.59 25.44
N ARG A 245 0.76 -8.26 25.28
CA ARG A 245 1.47 -8.90 26.40
C ARG A 245 2.10 -7.88 27.36
N GLN A 246 2.63 -6.77 26.84
CA GLN A 246 3.22 -5.71 27.65
C GLN A 246 2.15 -4.89 28.40
N GLU A 247 0.99 -4.65 27.79
CA GLU A 247 -0.14 -3.97 28.42
C GLU A 247 -0.75 -4.82 29.54
N GLY A 248 -0.98 -6.12 29.29
CA GLY A 248 -1.48 -7.06 30.31
C GLY A 248 -0.54 -7.17 31.53
N GLN A 249 0.78 -7.19 31.32
CA GLN A 249 1.76 -7.22 32.41
C GLN A 249 1.83 -5.91 33.21
N GLN A 250 1.54 -4.77 32.59
CA GLN A 250 1.47 -3.47 33.28
C GLN A 250 0.17 -3.29 34.08
N GLU A 251 -0.94 -3.89 33.62
CA GLU A 251 -2.20 -3.93 34.38
C GLU A 251 -2.12 -4.86 35.59
N GLU A 252 -1.56 -6.07 35.43
CA GLU A 252 -1.33 -7.01 36.54
C GLU A 252 -0.42 -6.39 37.63
N GLY A 253 0.67 -5.72 37.24
CA GLY A 253 1.55 -5.04 38.20
C GLY A 253 0.89 -3.87 38.93
N ARG A 254 -0.06 -3.16 38.30
CA ARG A 254 -0.83 -2.08 38.95
C ARG A 254 -1.89 -2.60 39.91
N GLU A 255 -2.51 -3.73 39.61
CA GLU A 255 -3.47 -4.38 40.51
C GLU A 255 -2.78 -4.99 41.74
N GLU A 256 -1.59 -5.57 41.57
CA GLU A 256 -0.77 -6.06 42.70
C GLU A 256 -0.32 -4.91 43.61
N ASP A 257 0.15 -3.78 43.06
CA ASP A 257 0.53 -2.60 43.84
C ASP A 257 -0.67 -1.95 44.56
N ALA A 258 -1.85 -1.91 43.93
CA ALA A 258 -3.07 -1.41 44.57
C ALA A 258 -3.55 -2.31 45.73
N SER A 259 -3.43 -3.63 45.56
CA SER A 259 -3.78 -4.60 46.62
C SER A 259 -2.83 -4.55 47.82
N HIS A 260 -1.57 -4.17 47.62
CA HIS A 260 -0.60 -3.97 48.70
C HIS A 260 -0.90 -2.71 49.53
N LEU A 261 -1.38 -1.63 48.89
CA LEU A 261 -1.74 -0.37 49.54
C LEU A 261 -3.04 -0.47 50.36
N GLU A 262 -3.98 -1.33 49.96
CA GLU A 262 -5.19 -1.60 50.75
C GLU A 262 -4.92 -2.47 51.99
N GLY A 263 -3.89 -3.33 51.95
CA GLY A 263 -3.49 -4.17 53.09
C GLY A 263 -2.80 -3.44 54.25
N GLU A 264 -2.18 -2.27 54.00
CA GLU A 264 -1.50 -1.48 55.06
C GLU A 264 -2.43 -0.53 55.83
N ASN A 265 -3.61 -0.18 55.29
CA ASN A 265 -4.55 0.74 55.96
C ASN A 265 -5.42 0.08 57.03
N ASP A 266 -5.50 -1.26 57.07
CA ASP A 266 -6.32 -1.99 58.06
C ASP A 266 -5.60 -2.24 59.40
N GLN A 267 -4.36 -1.79 59.57
CA GLN A 267 -3.63 -1.93 60.86
C GLN A 267 -3.76 -0.72 61.82
N TYR A 268 -4.47 0.34 61.45
CA TYR A 268 -4.67 1.52 62.31
C TYR A 268 -6.14 1.93 62.41
N THR A 269 -7.01 1.02 62.88
CA THR A 269 -8.31 1.44 63.45
C THR A 269 -8.54 0.71 64.78
N VAL A 270 -8.28 1.39 65.89
CA VAL A 270 -8.73 1.05 67.26
C VAL A 270 -9.53 2.22 67.80
#